data_AF-A0A7S1HY98-F1
#
_entry.id   AF-A0A7S1HY98-F1
#
_cell.length_a   1.000
_cell.length_b   1.000
_cell.length_c   1.000
_cell.angle_alpha   90.00
_cell.angle_beta   90.00
_cell.angle_gamma   90.00
#
_symmetry.space_group_name_H-M   'P 1'
#
loop_
_entity.id
_entity.type
_entity.pdbx_description
1 polymer ?
#
loop_
_entity_poly.entity_id
_entity_poly.type
_entity_poly.pdbx_seq_one_letter_code
_entity_poly.pdbx_strand_id
1 'polypeptide(L)'
;DDMVEDAANGACVILNGLVHKNGSKFLGEEVTQYTLKMVETIPKVRMKENILLGLHHCIKSLSKHRVQIVCDALLTFSIPFDEHVIQVIQNIAGEAALLRPILKHLTTILTSDQLFEEDTKSGGKKDKESVMCHKPLAAVNMLGDIMSLSSA
;
A
#
# COMPACT_ATOMS: atom_id res chain seq x y z
N ASP A 1 19.50 20.87 9.61
CA ASP A 1 19.66 20.65 11.06
C ASP A 1 19.98 19.19 11.21
N ASP A 2 21.27 18.89 11.16
CA ASP A 2 21.80 17.55 10.92
C ASP A 2 21.47 16.61 12.08
N MET A 3 21.32 17.15 13.29
CA MET A 3 20.91 16.38 14.48
C MET A 3 19.50 15.78 14.33
N VAL A 4 18.57 16.48 13.67
CA VAL A 4 17.20 15.99 13.45
C VAL A 4 17.18 14.88 12.41
N GLU A 5 18.07 14.97 11.42
CA GLU A 5 18.21 13.93 10.39
C GLU A 5 18.84 12.65 10.95
N ASP A 6 19.89 12.77 11.76
CA ASP A 6 20.51 11.64 12.45
C ASP A 6 19.54 10.94 13.40
N ALA A 7 18.75 11.73 14.15
CA ALA A 7 17.71 11.18 15.02
C ALA A 7 16.64 10.42 14.23
N ALA A 8 16.20 10.96 13.09
CA ALA A 8 15.21 10.31 12.24
C ALA A 8 15.76 9.02 11.59
N ASN A 9 17.01 9.04 11.15
CA ASN A 9 17.70 7.84 10.64
C ASN A 9 17.80 6.76 11.73
N GLY A 10 18.23 7.12 12.93
CA GLY A 10 18.26 6.23 14.08
C GLY A 10 16.87 5.64 14.41
N ALA A 11 15.82 6.46 14.35
CA ALA A 11 14.44 6.01 14.54
C ALA A 11 14.00 4.99 13.46
N CYS A 12 14.35 5.21 12.20
CA CYS A 12 14.08 4.26 11.11
C CYS A 12 14.77 2.91 11.36
N VAL A 13 16.02 2.91 11.83
CA VAL A 13 16.76 1.67 12.16
C VAL A 13 16.05 0.91 13.29
N ILE A 14 15.67 1.61 14.36
CA ILE A 14 14.97 1.02 15.51
C ILE A 14 13.61 0.46 15.06
N LEU A 15 12.84 1.24 14.30
CA LEU A 15 11.53 0.85 13.77
C LEU A 15 11.64 -0.42 12.91
N ASN A 16 12.60 -0.45 11.98
CA ASN A 16 12.86 -1.62 11.15
C ASN A 16 13.20 -2.86 11.99
N GLY A 17 14.05 -2.70 13.01
CA GLY A 17 14.38 -3.78 13.94
C GLY A 17 13.16 -4.30 14.71
N LEU A 18 12.27 -3.41 15.15
CA LEU A 18 11.05 -3.76 15.86
C LEU A 18 10.07 -4.53 14.97
N VAL A 19 9.80 -4.02 13.78
CA VAL A 19 8.93 -4.66 12.78
C VAL A 19 9.48 -6.00 12.36
N HIS A 20 10.78 -6.10 12.11
CA HIS A 20 11.40 -7.35 11.70
C HIS A 20 11.21 -8.45 12.74
N LYS A 21 11.41 -8.13 14.04
CA LYS A 21 11.31 -9.10 15.14
C LYS A 21 9.88 -9.40 15.58
N ASN A 22 8.98 -8.41 15.54
CA ASN A 22 7.67 -8.50 16.18
C ASN A 22 6.49 -8.23 15.23
N GLY A 23 6.71 -8.05 13.92
CA GLY A 23 5.66 -7.65 12.98
C GLY A 23 4.47 -8.62 12.92
N SER A 24 4.68 -9.91 13.21
CA SER A 24 3.60 -10.88 13.33
C SER A 24 2.69 -10.68 14.56
N LYS A 25 3.16 -9.97 15.60
CA LYS A 25 2.41 -9.71 16.83
C LYS A 25 1.52 -8.47 16.76
N PHE A 26 1.75 -7.59 15.79
CA PHE A 26 0.91 -6.40 15.62
C PHE A 26 -0.51 -6.80 15.21
N LEU A 27 -1.47 -6.06 15.77
CA LEU A 27 -2.89 -6.19 15.44
C LEU A 27 -3.16 -5.62 14.05
N GLY A 28 -4.27 -6.05 13.43
CA GLY A 28 -4.60 -5.63 12.06
C GLY A 28 -4.76 -4.11 11.93
N GLU A 29 -5.44 -3.48 12.88
CA GLU A 29 -5.60 -2.02 12.90
C GLU A 29 -4.27 -1.27 13.02
N GLU A 30 -3.36 -1.77 13.86
CA GLU A 30 -2.02 -1.18 14.01
C GLU A 30 -1.24 -1.26 12.69
N VAL A 31 -1.26 -2.41 12.03
CA VAL A 31 -0.59 -2.61 10.73
C VAL A 31 -1.17 -1.66 9.68
N THR A 32 -2.49 -1.52 9.61
CA THR A 32 -3.15 -0.56 8.71
C THR A 32 -2.69 0.87 9.01
N GLN A 33 -2.77 1.31 10.27
CA GLN A 33 -2.37 2.67 10.65
C GLN A 33 -0.90 2.95 10.37
N TYR A 34 -0.01 1.99 10.65
CA TYR A 34 1.43 2.14 10.39
C TYR A 34 1.70 2.24 8.89
N THR A 35 1.11 1.37 8.07
CA THR A 35 1.26 1.42 6.61
C THR A 35 0.80 2.77 6.08
N LEU A 36 -0.42 3.21 6.42
CA LEU A 36 -0.97 4.49 5.94
C LEU A 36 -0.06 5.66 6.32
N LYS A 37 0.30 5.78 7.60
CA LYS A 37 1.16 6.87 8.08
C LYS A 37 2.54 6.88 7.42
N MET A 38 3.15 5.72 7.20
CA MET A 38 4.46 5.65 6.53
C MET A 38 4.36 6.09 5.08
N VAL A 39 3.36 5.59 4.34
CA VAL A 39 3.15 5.97 2.93
C VAL A 39 2.87 7.47 2.81
N GLU A 40 1.99 8.03 3.65
CA GLU A 40 1.70 9.47 3.71
C GLU A 40 2.91 10.33 4.13
N THR A 41 3.91 9.72 4.77
CA THR A 41 5.14 10.41 5.19
C THR A 41 6.16 10.50 4.08
N ILE A 42 6.20 9.53 3.15
CA ILE A 42 7.12 9.49 2.01
C ILE A 42 7.24 10.83 1.27
N PRO A 43 6.14 11.47 0.79
CA PRO A 43 6.26 12.73 0.06
C PRO A 43 6.82 13.88 0.91
N LYS A 44 6.67 13.82 2.25
CA LYS A 44 7.16 14.84 3.19
C LYS A 44 8.68 14.74 3.43
N VAL A 45 9.28 13.59 3.14
CA VAL A 45 10.70 13.31 3.37
C VAL A 45 11.46 12.99 2.08
N ARG A 46 10.91 13.33 0.90
CA ARG A 46 11.45 12.99 -0.43
C ARG A 46 12.93 13.35 -0.63
N MET A 47 13.40 14.43 0.00
CA MET A 47 14.80 14.89 -0.10
C MET A 47 15.77 14.14 0.83
N LYS A 48 15.27 13.23 1.69
CA LYS A 48 16.05 12.52 2.70
C LYS A 48 16.11 11.04 2.37
N GLU A 49 17.06 10.68 1.50
CA GLU A 49 17.18 9.34 0.91
C GLU A 49 17.21 8.21 1.95
N ASN A 50 17.95 8.38 3.05
CA ASN A 50 18.08 7.37 4.10
C ASN A 50 16.76 7.10 4.83
N ILE A 51 15.99 8.15 5.13
CA ILE A 51 14.68 8.04 5.77
C ILE A 51 13.69 7.37 4.82
N LEU A 52 13.70 7.79 3.55
CA LEU A 52 12.87 7.21 2.50
C LEU A 52 13.12 5.70 2.38
N LEU A 53 14.39 5.31 2.27
CA LEU A 53 14.81 3.91 2.23
C LEU A 53 14.35 3.15 3.47
N GLY A 54 14.47 3.78 4.65
CA GLY A 54 14.00 3.24 5.92
C GLY A 54 12.51 2.95 5.95
N LEU A 55 11.68 3.88 5.47
CA LEU A 55 10.22 3.71 5.37
C LEU A 55 9.84 2.57 4.42
N HIS A 56 10.45 2.50 3.23
CA HIS A 56 10.22 1.40 2.29
C HIS A 56 10.62 0.04 2.89
N HIS A 57 11.75 -0.04 3.58
CA HIS A 57 12.17 -1.28 4.27
C HIS A 57 11.20 -1.69 5.38
N CYS A 58 10.67 -0.72 6.12
CA CYS A 58 9.69 -0.97 7.17
C CYS A 58 8.39 -1.55 6.59
N ILE A 59 7.84 -0.91 5.57
CA ILE A 59 6.62 -1.37 4.88
C ILE A 59 6.85 -2.77 4.29
N LYS A 60 7.99 -2.99 3.63
CA LYS A 60 8.36 -4.30 3.09
C LYS A 60 8.43 -5.37 4.19
N SER A 61 9.01 -5.04 5.34
CA SER A 61 9.11 -5.95 6.49
C SER A 61 7.74 -6.24 7.11
N LEU A 62 6.85 -5.25 7.21
CA LEU A 62 5.44 -5.45 7.60
C LEU A 62 4.74 -6.40 6.64
N SER A 63 4.92 -6.22 5.33
CA SER A 63 4.34 -7.11 4.32
C SER A 63 4.80 -8.56 4.45
N LYS A 64 6.05 -8.81 4.87
CA LYS A 64 6.53 -10.19 5.14
C LYS A 64 5.75 -10.90 6.24
N HIS A 65 5.16 -10.15 7.18
CA HIS A 65 4.35 -10.71 8.26
C HIS A 65 2.84 -10.67 7.95
N ARG A 66 2.36 -9.61 7.31
CA ARG A 66 0.93 -9.26 7.22
C ARG A 66 0.54 -8.71 5.84
N VAL A 67 1.02 -9.35 4.76
CA VAL A 67 0.85 -8.90 3.37
C VAL A 67 -0.57 -8.47 3.00
N GLN A 68 -1.59 -9.25 3.38
CA GLN A 68 -2.98 -8.95 3.04
C GLN A 68 -3.45 -7.63 3.65
N ILE A 69 -3.11 -7.38 4.92
CA ILE A 69 -3.51 -6.17 5.65
C ILE A 69 -2.79 -4.95 5.07
N VAL A 70 -1.51 -5.10 4.69
CA VAL A 70 -0.76 -4.04 4.02
C VAL A 70 -1.37 -3.74 2.65
N CYS A 71 -1.73 -4.76 1.85
CA CYS A 71 -2.42 -4.56 0.58
C CYS A 71 -3.77 -3.86 0.77
N ASP A 72 -4.59 -4.30 1.72
CA ASP A 72 -5.88 -3.66 2.00
C ASP A 72 -5.73 -2.19 2.39
N ALA A 73 -4.68 -1.84 3.16
CA ALA A 73 -4.35 -0.45 3.48
C ALA A 73 -3.88 0.35 2.24
N LEU A 74 -3.13 -0.26 1.32
CA LEU A 74 -2.74 0.41 0.07
C LEU A 74 -3.93 0.66 -0.86
N LEU A 75 -4.92 -0.24 -0.85
CA LEU A 75 -6.13 -0.12 -1.67
C LEU A 75 -7.10 0.98 -1.20
N THR A 76 -6.87 1.61 -0.04
CA THR A 76 -7.67 2.76 0.41
C THR A 76 -7.17 4.10 -0.13
N PHE A 77 -5.98 4.14 -0.74
CA PHE A 77 -5.50 5.36 -1.39
C PHE A 77 -6.35 5.69 -2.62
N SER A 78 -6.46 6.98 -2.92
CA SER A 78 -7.18 7.45 -4.10
C SER A 78 -6.56 6.93 -5.39
N ILE A 79 -7.43 6.61 -6.33
CA ILE A 79 -7.08 6.20 -7.69
C ILE A 79 -7.28 7.35 -8.69
N PRO A 80 -6.42 7.50 -9.72
CA PRO A 80 -5.17 6.77 -9.93
C PRO A 80 -4.18 7.01 -8.77
N PHE A 81 -3.38 5.99 -8.44
CA PHE A 81 -2.47 6.07 -7.31
C PHE A 81 -1.38 7.13 -7.53
N ASP A 82 -0.99 7.80 -6.45
CA ASP A 82 0.14 8.73 -6.48
C ASP A 82 1.47 7.99 -6.70
N GLU A 83 2.46 8.69 -7.28
CA GLU A 83 3.80 8.16 -7.60
C GLU A 83 4.43 7.41 -6.40
N HIS A 84 4.33 7.97 -5.19
CA HIS A 84 4.91 7.38 -3.99
C HIS A 84 4.18 6.10 -3.54
N VAL A 85 2.87 6.01 -3.76
CA VAL A 85 2.08 4.80 -3.48
C VAL A 85 2.46 3.71 -4.48
N ILE A 86 2.58 4.05 -5.76
CA ILE A 86 3.05 3.15 -6.82
C ILE A 86 4.45 2.61 -6.50
N GLN A 87 5.38 3.47 -6.09
CA GLN A 87 6.73 3.05 -5.69
C GLN A 87 6.71 2.05 -4.51
N VAL A 88 5.82 2.25 -3.52
CA VAL A 88 5.65 1.30 -2.42
C VAL A 88 5.10 -0.04 -2.92
N ILE A 89 4.05 -0.01 -3.75
CA ILE A 89 3.44 -1.20 -4.38
C ILE A 89 4.49 -1.99 -5.15
N GLN A 90 5.28 -1.31 -5.99
CA GLN A 90 6.32 -1.92 -6.79
C GLN A 90 7.47 -2.47 -5.94
N ASN A 91 7.86 -1.77 -4.88
CA ASN A 91 8.91 -2.24 -3.96
C ASN A 91 8.51 -3.55 -3.25
N ILE A 92 7.26 -3.64 -2.77
CA ILE A 92 6.77 -4.87 -2.13
C ILE A 92 6.58 -5.99 -3.13
N ALA A 93 6.07 -5.70 -4.34
CA ALA A 93 5.82 -6.69 -5.37
C ALA A 93 7.10 -7.21 -6.04
N GLY A 94 8.15 -6.40 -6.08
CA GLY A 94 9.48 -6.81 -6.55
C GLY A 94 10.15 -7.88 -5.66
N GLU A 95 9.63 -8.13 -4.45
CA GLU A 95 10.08 -9.28 -3.65
C GLU A 95 9.38 -10.57 -4.10
N ALA A 96 10.15 -11.51 -4.63
CA ALA A 96 9.62 -12.79 -5.12
C ALA A 96 8.73 -13.54 -4.10
N ALA A 97 9.08 -13.45 -2.80
CA ALA A 97 8.32 -14.09 -1.73
C ALA A 97 6.95 -13.45 -1.48
N LEU A 98 6.77 -12.17 -1.83
CA LEU A 98 5.53 -11.41 -1.60
C LEU A 98 4.64 -11.34 -2.84
N LEU A 99 5.22 -11.42 -4.04
CA LEU A 99 4.48 -11.29 -5.30
C LEU A 99 3.30 -12.25 -5.39
N ARG A 100 3.52 -13.56 -5.16
CA ARG A 100 2.43 -14.55 -5.24
C ARG A 100 1.32 -14.30 -4.22
N PRO A 101 1.61 -14.06 -2.92
CA PRO A 101 0.59 -13.64 -1.96
C PRO A 101 -0.20 -12.39 -2.36
N ILE A 102 0.48 -11.36 -2.90
CA ILE A 102 -0.16 -10.13 -3.37
C ILE A 102 -1.12 -10.44 -4.51
N LEU A 103 -0.66 -11.12 -5.56
CA LEU A 103 -1.49 -11.49 -6.72
C LEU A 103 -2.70 -12.32 -6.30
N LYS A 104 -2.51 -13.30 -5.40
CA LYS A 104 -3.61 -14.12 -4.87
C LYS A 104 -4.65 -13.26 -4.15
N HIS A 105 -4.22 -12.30 -3.34
CA HIS A 105 -5.13 -11.39 -2.61
C HIS A 105 -5.91 -10.51 -3.59
N LEU A 106 -5.24 -9.88 -4.56
CA LEU A 106 -5.88 -9.03 -5.56
C LEU A 106 -6.87 -9.83 -6.42
N THR A 107 -6.53 -11.04 -6.86
CA THR A 107 -7.48 -11.91 -7.58
C THR A 107 -8.68 -12.27 -6.70
N THR A 108 -8.47 -12.53 -5.41
CA THR A 108 -9.57 -12.85 -4.48
C THR A 108 -10.56 -11.69 -4.37
N ILE A 109 -10.07 -10.45 -4.30
CA ILE A 109 -10.92 -9.24 -4.32
C ILE A 109 -11.74 -9.21 -5.61
N LEU A 110 -11.10 -9.39 -6.76
CA LEU A 110 -11.78 -9.32 -8.06
C LEU A 110 -12.80 -10.44 -8.29
N THR A 111 -12.65 -11.59 -7.65
CA THR A 111 -13.60 -12.71 -7.80
C THR A 111 -14.70 -12.74 -6.74
N SER A 112 -14.48 -12.09 -5.59
CA SER A 112 -15.34 -12.28 -4.40
C SER A 112 -16.03 -11.01 -3.94
N ASP A 113 -15.48 -9.83 -4.23
CA ASP A 113 -16.10 -8.57 -3.84
C ASP A 113 -17.20 -8.17 -4.83
N GLN A 114 -18.15 -7.38 -4.35
CA GLN A 114 -19.14 -6.74 -5.20
C GLN A 114 -18.43 -5.77 -6.15
N LEU A 115 -18.48 -6.08 -7.45
CA LEU A 115 -17.75 -5.32 -8.46
C LEU A 115 -18.40 -3.98 -8.78
N PHE A 116 -19.73 -3.89 -8.72
CA PHE A 116 -20.45 -2.69 -9.11
C PHE A 116 -21.51 -2.29 -8.10
N GLU A 117 -21.72 -0.98 -7.98
CA GLU A 117 -22.79 -0.35 -7.22
C GLU A 117 -23.60 0.60 -8.11
N GLU A 118 -24.86 0.83 -7.76
CA GLU A 118 -25.70 1.79 -8.47
C GLU A 118 -25.26 3.22 -8.10
N ASP A 119 -24.97 4.07 -9.09
CA ASP A 119 -24.68 5.47 -8.81
C ASP A 119 -25.96 6.19 -8.36
N THR A 120 -26.03 6.49 -7.06
CA THR A 120 -27.17 7.19 -6.45
C THR A 120 -27.12 8.71 -6.64
N LYS A 121 -26.04 9.26 -7.23
CA LYS A 121 -25.89 10.71 -7.47
C LYS A 121 -26.75 11.20 -8.64
N SER A 122 -27.23 10.30 -9.48
CA SER A 122 -28.15 10.60 -10.58
C SER A 122 -29.58 10.71 -10.05
N GLY A 123 -29.95 11.88 -9.51
CA GLY A 123 -31.29 12.23 -9.01
C GLY A 123 -32.42 12.22 -10.05
N GLY A 124 -32.30 11.47 -11.15
CA GLY A 124 -33.26 11.37 -12.24
C GLY A 124 -33.52 9.91 -12.60
N LYS A 125 -34.80 9.54 -12.59
CA LYS A 125 -35.38 8.20 -12.84
C LYS A 125 -35.03 7.50 -14.17
N LYS A 126 -33.99 7.89 -14.91
CA LYS A 126 -33.78 7.39 -16.28
C LYS A 126 -32.52 6.62 -16.61
N ASP A 127 -31.41 6.72 -15.87
CA ASP A 127 -30.25 5.85 -16.14
C ASP A 127 -29.55 5.53 -14.82
N LYS A 128 -29.83 4.35 -14.27
CA LYS A 128 -29.03 3.78 -13.17
C LYS A 128 -27.75 3.26 -13.78
N GLU A 129 -26.77 4.14 -13.92
CA GLU A 129 -25.45 3.73 -14.38
C GLU A 129 -24.75 2.95 -13.26
N SER A 130 -24.21 1.79 -13.62
CA SER A 130 -23.54 0.89 -12.69
C SER A 130 -22.07 1.29 -12.64
N VAL A 131 -21.59 1.77 -11.49
CA VAL A 131 -20.21 2.23 -11.30
C VAL A 131 -19.41 1.15 -10.56
N MET A 132 -18.14 0.99 -10.90
CA MET A 132 -17.30 -0.01 -10.25
C MET A 132 -16.97 0.42 -8.83
N CYS A 133 -17.11 -0.50 -7.87
CA CYS A 133 -16.77 -0.24 -6.48
C CYS A 133 -15.28 0.12 -6.33
N HIS A 134 -14.96 1.00 -5.38
CA HIS A 134 -13.60 1.51 -5.20
C HIS A 134 -12.56 0.40 -5.04
N LYS A 135 -12.84 -0.61 -4.20
CA LYS A 135 -11.86 -1.65 -3.84
C LYS A 135 -11.48 -2.55 -5.04
N PRO A 136 -12.44 -3.10 -5.81
CA PRO A 136 -12.12 -3.75 -7.09
C PRO A 136 -11.36 -2.85 -8.07
N LEU A 137 -11.73 -1.57 -8.18
CA LEU A 137 -11.05 -0.63 -9.08
C LEU A 137 -9.61 -0.35 -8.67
N ALA A 138 -9.37 -0.15 -7.37
CA ALA A 138 -8.05 -0.04 -6.78
C ALA A 138 -7.22 -1.31 -7.00
N ALA A 139 -7.84 -2.50 -6.90
CA ALA A 139 -7.15 -3.77 -7.14
C ALA A 139 -6.71 -3.93 -8.60
N VAL A 140 -7.54 -3.51 -9.57
CA VAL A 140 -7.13 -3.49 -10.99
C VAL A 140 -5.99 -2.50 -11.24
N ASN A 141 -6.06 -1.29 -10.68
CA ASN A 141 -4.98 -0.30 -10.79
C ASN A 141 -3.67 -0.85 -10.20
N MET A 142 -3.73 -1.44 -9.00
CA MET A 142 -2.56 -2.00 -8.32
C MET A 142 -1.95 -3.15 -9.13
N LEU A 143 -2.76 -3.99 -9.79
CA LEU A 143 -2.25 -5.01 -10.72
C LEU A 143 -1.52 -4.38 -11.91
N GLY A 144 -2.08 -3.31 -12.49
CA GLY A 144 -1.44 -2.56 -13.57
C GLY A 144 -0.06 -2.03 -13.16
N ASP A 145 0.03 -1.41 -11.98
CA ASP A 145 1.26 -0.85 -11.44
C ASP A 145 2.31 -1.92 -11.10
N ILE A 146 1.88 -3.13 -10.72
CA ILE A 146 2.78 -4.28 -10.52
C ILE A 146 3.30 -4.77 -11.87
N MET A 147 2.45 -4.85 -12.90
CA MET A 147 2.85 -5.33 -14.23
C MET A 147 3.80 -4.36 -14.94
N SER A 148 3.68 -3.04 -14.69
CA SER A 148 4.61 -2.06 -15.24
C SER A 148 6.05 -2.22 -14.72
N LEU A 149 6.24 -2.95 -13.61
CA LEU A 149 7.58 -3.32 -13.11
C LEU A 149 8.33 -4.22 -14.10
N SER A 150 7.63 -5.04 -14.89
CA SER A 150 8.24 -5.99 -15.84
C SER A 150 8.67 -5.36 -17.16
N SER A 151 8.33 -4.08 -17.38
CA SER A 151 8.62 -3.34 -18.62
C SER A 151 9.80 -2.36 -18.52
N ALA A 152 10.51 -2.35 -17.38
CA ALA A 152 11.73 -1.58 -17.14
C ALA A 152 12.92 -2.53 -16.94
#